data_AF-A0A2R7UNB9-F1
#
_entry.id   AF-A0A2R7UNB9-F1
#
_cell.length_a   1.000
_cell.length_b   1.000
_cell.length_c   1.000
_cell.angle_alpha   90.00
_cell.angle_beta   90.00
_cell.angle_gamma   90.00
#
_symmetry.space_group_name_H-M   'P 1'
#
loop_
_entity.id
_entity.type
_entity.pdbx_description
1 polymer ?
#
loop_
_entity_poly.entity_id
_entity_poly.type
_entity_poly.pdbx_seq_one_letter_code
_entity_poly.pdbx_strand_id
1 'polypeptide(L)'
;MSYALSHNAFACLKAQTNLSGQFTHILRDEANGACAKATLQTEVYLDQLDVVIRMGSTVNTLTLPANSLSSARKIAVHLEAIANGQIDTAAMSSTDQLLADAA
;
A
#
# COMPACT_ATOMS: atom_id res chain seq x y z
N MET A 1 17.98 -3.07 5.94
CA MET A 1 17.35 -2.11 5.02
C MET A 1 16.28 -1.39 5.80
N SER A 2 16.21 -0.08 5.69
CA SER A 2 15.25 0.77 6.41
C SER A 2 14.60 1.75 5.43
N TYR A 3 13.97 1.21 4.39
CA TYR A 3 13.23 2.01 3.42
C TYR A 3 12.04 2.68 4.10
N ALA A 4 12.00 4.01 4.02
CA ALA A 4 10.93 4.81 4.58
C ALA A 4 10.35 5.79 3.55
N LEU A 5 9.09 6.14 3.74
CA LEU A 5 8.41 7.15 2.95
C LEU A 5 8.71 8.54 3.54
N SER A 6 9.14 9.49 2.72
CA SER A 6 9.43 10.83 3.22
C SER A 6 8.16 11.56 3.67
N HIS A 7 8.29 12.54 4.57
CA HIS A 7 7.15 13.32 5.06
C HIS A 7 6.35 13.99 3.93
N ASN A 8 7.04 14.51 2.90
CA ASN A 8 6.39 15.10 1.74
C ASN A 8 5.66 14.03 0.91
N ALA A 9 6.31 12.88 0.66
CA ALA A 9 5.67 11.78 -0.06
C ALA A 9 4.43 11.27 0.69
N PHE A 10 4.42 11.29 2.02
CA PHE A 10 3.25 10.92 2.82
C PHE A 10 2.12 11.95 2.71
N ALA A 11 2.44 13.24 2.66
CA ALA A 11 1.44 14.28 2.41
C ALA A 11 0.78 14.10 1.04
N CYS A 12 1.56 13.77 -0.01
CA CYS A 12 1.02 13.42 -1.32
C CYS A 12 0.16 12.15 -1.27
N LEU A 13 0.64 11.09 -0.63
CA LEU A 13 -0.11 9.84 -0.46
C LEU A 13 -1.49 10.10 0.17
N LYS A 14 -1.53 10.89 1.25
CA LYS A 14 -2.78 11.25 1.92
C LYS A 14 -3.76 12.00 1.02
N ALA A 15 -3.27 12.86 0.12
CA ALA A 15 -4.16 13.51 -0.85
C ALA A 15 -4.63 12.52 -1.92
N GLN A 16 -3.76 11.61 -2.34
CA GLN A 16 -4.01 10.61 -3.37
C GLN A 16 -5.00 9.53 -2.94
N THR A 17 -5.16 9.25 -1.64
CA THR A 17 -6.22 8.34 -1.15
C THR A 17 -7.64 8.84 -1.41
N ASN A 18 -7.80 10.10 -1.83
CA ASN A 18 -9.09 10.69 -2.19
C ASN A 18 -9.24 10.88 -3.71
N LEU A 19 -8.30 10.34 -4.50
CA LEU A 19 -8.31 10.40 -5.96
C LEU A 19 -8.26 8.99 -6.52
N SER A 20 -9.00 8.73 -7.59
CA SER A 20 -8.80 7.51 -8.39
C SER A 20 -7.70 7.78 -9.41
N GLY A 21 -6.71 6.88 -9.50
CA GLY A 21 -5.61 7.06 -10.44
C GLY A 21 -4.41 6.19 -10.12
N GLN A 22 -3.31 6.45 -10.84
CA GLN A 22 -2.04 5.76 -10.64
C GLN A 22 -0.96 6.75 -10.22
N PHE A 23 -0.29 6.46 -9.10
CA PHE A 23 0.72 7.30 -8.47
C PHE A 23 2.02 6.52 -8.28
N THR A 24 3.14 7.21 -8.30
CA THR A 24 4.45 6.60 -8.04
C THR A 24 5.03 7.16 -6.76
N HIS A 25 5.48 6.28 -5.87
CA HIS A 25 6.19 6.63 -4.65
C HIS A 25 7.61 6.07 -4.69
N ILE A 26 8.54 6.83 -4.11
CA ILE A 26 9.92 6.40 -3.90
C ILE A 26 10.15 6.34 -2.40
N LEU A 27 10.45 5.15 -1.89
CA LEU A 27 10.94 4.94 -0.53
C LEU A 27 12.46 4.99 -0.55
N ARG A 28 13.07 5.57 0.49
CA ARG A 28 14.52 5.73 0.57
C ARG A 28 15.06 5.06 1.82
N ASP A 29 16.19 4.38 1.68
CA ASP A 29 16.98 3.90 2.83
C ASP A 29 17.99 5.00 3.19
N GLU A 30 17.85 5.59 4.38
CA GLU A 30 18.69 6.70 4.81
C GLU A 30 20.15 6.29 5.06
N ALA A 31 20.42 5.00 5.33
CA ALA A 31 21.76 4.54 5.67
C ALA A 31 22.70 4.45 4.45
N ASN A 32 22.15 4.17 3.27
CA ASN A 32 22.94 3.93 2.05
C ASN A 32 22.43 4.66 0.80
N GLY A 33 21.33 5.40 0.90
CA GLY A 33 20.74 6.15 -0.22
C GLY A 33 20.03 5.28 -1.26
N ALA A 34 19.87 3.97 -1.01
CA ALA A 34 19.11 3.09 -1.90
C ALA A 34 17.64 3.53 -1.97
N CYS A 35 17.01 3.25 -3.11
CA CYS A 35 15.63 3.65 -3.37
C CYS A 35 14.79 2.46 -3.83
N ALA A 36 13.57 2.33 -3.29
CA ALA A 36 12.56 1.39 -3.75
C ALA A 36 11.42 2.14 -4.43
N LYS A 37 11.05 1.73 -5.64
CA LYS A 37 9.94 2.32 -6.41
C LYS A 37 8.67 1.50 -6.21
N ALA A 38 7.60 2.17 -5.77
CA ALA A 38 6.26 1.62 -5.71
C ALA A 38 5.34 2.36 -6.69
N THR A 39 4.43 1.61 -7.31
CA THR A 39 3.28 2.15 -8.01
C THR A 39 2.03 1.85 -7.20
N LEU A 40 1.23 2.89 -6.98
CA LEU A 40 -0.04 2.83 -6.26
C LEU A 40 -1.15 3.10 -7.26
N GLN A 41 -2.08 2.17 -7.44
CA GLN A 41 -3.33 2.42 -8.15
C GLN A 41 -4.44 2.50 -7.12
N THR A 42 -5.20 3.59 -7.12
CA THR A 42 -6.31 3.84 -6.20
C THR A 42 -7.62 3.91 -6.96
N GLU A 43 -8.66 3.34 -6.37
CA GLU A 43 -10.04 3.45 -6.81
C GLU A 43 -10.90 3.85 -5.61
N VAL A 44 -11.44 5.07 -5.67
CA VAL A 44 -12.25 5.65 -4.58
C VAL A 44 -13.73 5.44 -4.88
N TYR A 45 -14.42 4.83 -3.93
CA TYR A 45 -15.87 4.65 -3.87
C TYR A 45 -16.45 5.54 -2.74
N LEU A 46 -17.76 5.44 -2.50
CA LEU A 46 -18.47 6.28 -1.52
C LEU A 46 -17.93 6.14 -0.08
N ASP A 47 -17.69 4.91 0.36
CA ASP A 47 -17.23 4.56 1.71
C ASP A 47 -15.95 3.71 1.71
N GLN A 48 -15.49 3.30 0.53
CA GLN A 48 -14.39 2.37 0.32
C GLN A 48 -13.31 2.97 -0.60
N LEU A 49 -12.07 2.59 -0.35
CA LEU A 49 -10.89 2.85 -1.15
C LEU A 49 -10.21 1.51 -1.43
N ASP A 50 -10.11 1.14 -2.71
CA ASP A 50 -9.30 0.02 -3.14
C ASP A 50 -7.93 0.53 -3.62
N VAL A 51 -6.88 -0.17 -3.18
CA VAL A 51 -5.49 0.21 -3.44
C VAL A 51 -4.71 -0.99 -3.92
N VAL A 52 -4.18 -0.92 -5.13
CA VAL A 52 -3.23 -1.91 -5.67
C VAL A 52 -1.83 -1.33 -5.58
N ILE A 53 -0.97 -1.99 -4.80
CA ILE A 53 0.44 -1.66 -4.63
C ILE A 53 1.28 -2.60 -5.48
N ARG A 54 2.11 -2.05 -6.36
CA ARG A 54 3.09 -2.80 -7.15
C ARG A 54 4.50 -2.37 -6.81
N MET A 55 5.36 -3.31 -6.42
CA MET A 55 6.77 -3.05 -6.11
C MET A 55 7.63 -4.23 -6.60
N GLY A 56 8.46 -3.97 -7.62
CA GLY A 56 9.17 -5.05 -8.31
C GLY A 56 8.19 -6.06 -8.93
N SER A 57 8.35 -7.33 -8.57
CA SER A 57 7.47 -8.43 -8.97
C SER A 57 6.25 -8.62 -8.06
N THR A 58 6.15 -7.87 -6.96
CA THR A 58 5.09 -8.04 -5.98
C THR A 58 3.88 -7.17 -6.32
N VAL A 59 2.68 -7.72 -6.09
CA VAL A 59 1.40 -7.03 -6.23
C VAL A 59 0.58 -7.33 -4.98
N ASN A 60 0.15 -6.29 -4.27
CA ASN A 60 -0.66 -6.39 -3.07
C ASN A 60 -1.90 -5.51 -3.22
N THR A 61 -3.03 -5.97 -2.70
CA THR A 61 -4.29 -5.22 -2.74
C THR A 61 -4.76 -4.94 -1.32
N LEU A 62 -5.19 -3.72 -1.07
CA LEU A 62 -5.79 -3.30 0.20
C LEU A 62 -7.17 -2.70 -0.09
N THR A 63 -8.16 -3.13 0.68
CA THR A 63 -9.47 -2.50 0.74
C THR A 63 -9.61 -1.79 2.09
N LEU A 64 -9.87 -0.50 2.06
CA LEU A 64 -9.82 0.40 3.22
C LEU A 64 -11.00 1.37 3.21
N PRO A 65 -11.36 1.97 4.36
CA PRO A 65 -12.33 3.06 4.38
C PRO A 65 -11.86 4.28 3.58
N ALA A 66 -12.74 4.89 2.80
CA ALA A 66 -12.47 6.12 2.06
C ALA A 66 -12.31 7.33 3.01
N ASN A 67 -11.67 8.41 2.52
CA ASN A 67 -11.54 9.70 3.22
C ASN A 67 -10.96 9.62 4.64
N SER A 68 -10.06 8.65 4.89
CA SER A 68 -9.51 8.39 6.22
C SER A 68 -8.00 8.54 6.30
N LEU A 69 -7.54 9.33 7.28
CA LEU A 69 -6.13 9.43 7.63
C LEU A 69 -5.56 8.07 8.09
N SER A 70 -6.38 7.22 8.73
CA SER A 70 -5.92 5.89 9.14
C SER A 70 -5.64 5.00 7.92
N SER A 71 -6.43 5.12 6.85
CA SER A 71 -6.20 4.42 5.58
C SER A 71 -4.87 4.87 4.95
N ALA A 72 -4.61 6.18 4.88
CA ALA A 72 -3.34 6.69 4.36
C ALA A 72 -2.13 6.19 5.16
N ARG A 73 -2.22 6.18 6.51
CA ARG A 73 -1.17 5.62 7.38
C ARG A 73 -0.97 4.12 7.15
N LYS A 74 -2.05 3.37 7.00
CA LYS A 74 -1.99 1.92 6.75
C LYS A 74 -1.32 1.61 5.41
N ILE A 75 -1.61 2.38 4.36
CA ILE A 75 -0.95 2.26 3.06
C ILE A 75 0.55 2.57 3.18
N ALA A 76 0.93 3.64 3.90
CA ALA A 76 2.33 4.00 4.10
C ALA A 76 3.12 2.90 4.82
N VAL A 77 2.59 2.39 5.94
CA VAL A 77 3.18 1.27 6.69
C VAL A 77 3.29 0.03 5.80
N HIS A 78 2.28 -0.24 4.97
CA HIS A 78 2.31 -1.39 4.06
C HIS A 78 3.37 -1.25 2.96
N LEU A 79 3.54 -0.04 2.40
CA LEU A 79 4.61 0.25 1.44
C LEU A 79 6.00 0.03 2.05
N GLU A 80 6.22 0.51 3.27
CA GLU A 80 7.47 0.32 4.01
C GLU A 80 7.71 -1.15 4.35
N ALA A 81 6.68 -1.88 4.79
CA ALA A 81 6.78 -3.28 5.11
C ALA A 81 7.11 -4.14 3.87
N ILE A 82 6.54 -3.86 2.69
CA ILE A 82 6.92 -4.54 1.44
C ILE A 82 8.38 -4.22 1.09
N ALA A 83 8.77 -2.93 1.11
CA ALA A 83 10.13 -2.52 0.74
C ALA A 83 11.20 -3.11 1.67
N ASN A 84 10.87 -3.33 2.94
CA ASN A 84 11.76 -3.93 3.92
C ASN A 84 11.64 -5.46 4.02
N GLY A 85 10.84 -6.11 3.15
CA GLY A 85 10.68 -7.57 3.12
C GLY A 85 9.98 -8.15 4.34
N GLN A 86 9.14 -7.36 5.01
CA GLN A 86 8.40 -7.76 6.21
C GLN A 86 7.04 -8.41 5.90
N ILE A 87 6.56 -8.27 4.67
CA ILE A 87 5.34 -8.92 4.18
C ILE A 87 5.74 -10.08 3.28
N ASP A 88 5.29 -11.27 3.63
CA ASP A 88 5.34 -12.41 2.74
C ASP A 88 4.26 -12.27 1.66
N THR A 89 4.64 -11.73 0.51
CA THR A 89 3.75 -11.52 -0.63
C THR A 89 3.41 -12.82 -1.37
N ALA A 90 4.01 -13.94 -1.01
CA ALA A 90 3.70 -15.25 -1.58
C ALA A 90 2.56 -15.96 -0.83
N ALA A 91 2.21 -15.50 0.38
CA ALA A 91 1.07 -16.00 1.12
C ALA A 91 -0.24 -15.44 0.54
N MET A 92 -0.87 -16.17 -0.39
CA MET A 92 -2.28 -15.96 -0.69
C MET A 92 -3.07 -16.29 0.58
N SER A 93 -3.82 -15.33 1.13
CA SER A 93 -4.89 -15.65 2.08
C SER A 93 -5.89 -16.53 1.33
N SER A 94 -5.82 -17.84 1.57
CA SER A 94 -6.70 -18.83 0.97
C SER A 94 -8.14 -18.37 1.11
N THR A 95 -8.82 -18.20 -0.02
CA THR A 95 -10.25 -17.88 -0.11
C THR A 95 -11.15 -18.97 0.50
N ASP A 96 -10.56 -20.06 1.01
CA ASP A 96 -11.26 -21.16 1.68
C ASP A 96 -12.03 -20.73 2.94
N GLN A 97 -11.68 -19.60 3.58
CA GLN A 97 -12.36 -19.17 4.80
C GLN A 97 -13.69 -18.45 4.57
N LEU A 98 -14.00 -18.00 3.34
CA LEU A 98 -15.29 -17.37 3.00
C LEU A 98 -16.40 -18.37 2.67
N LEU A 99 -16.06 -19.62 2.32
CA LEU A 99 -17.04 -20.66 2.00
C LEU A 99 -17.49 -21.46 3.23
N ALA A 100 -16.75 -21.37 4.35
CA ALA A 100 -17.08 -22.10 5.58
C ALA A 100 -18.21 -21.46 6.42
N ASP A 101 -18.51 -20.18 6.20
CA ASP A 101 -19.60 -19.45 6.88
C ASP A 101 -20.95 -19.51 6.12
N ALA A 102 -21.01 -20.28 5.03
CA ALA A 102 -22.20 -20.43 4.18
C ALA A 102 -22.82 -21.84 4.20
N ALA A 103 -22.43 -22.70 5.15
CA ALA A 103 -22.90 -24.09 5.27
C ALA A 103 -23.68 -24.35 6.58
#